data_AF-A0A9E0U4C8-F1
#
_entry.id   AF-A0A9E0U4C8-F1
#
_cell.length_a   1.000
_cell.length_b   1.000
_cell.length_c   1.000
_cell.angle_alpha   90.00
_cell.angle_beta   90.00
_cell.angle_gamma   90.00
#
_symmetry.space_group_name_H-M   'P 1'
#
loop_
_entity.id
_entity.type
_entity.pdbx_description
1 polymer ?
#
loop_
_entity_poly.entity_id
_entity_poly.type
_entity_poly.pdbx_seq_one_letter_code
_entity_poly.pdbx_strand_id
1 'polypeptide(L)' 'MKPAIVLLSGGVDSTTSMAIAKAEGFEVYALSFNYGQKHGVEL' A
#
# COMPACT_ATOMS: atom_id res chain seq x y z
N MET A 1 0.49 3.64 -18.62
CA MET A 1 0.71 2.76 -17.45
C MET A 1 -0.64 2.18 -17.04
N LYS A 2 -0.70 0.96 -16.49
CA LYS A 2 -1.96 0.40 -15.95
C LYS A 2 -2.12 0.86 -14.49
N PRO A 3 -3.29 1.31 -14.05
CA PRO A 3 -3.51 1.66 -12.65
C PRO A 3 -3.52 0.41 -11.76
N ALA A 4 -2.94 0.52 -10.56
CA ALA A 4 -2.99 -0.49 -9.52
C ALA A 4 -3.30 0.17 -8.17
N ILE A 5 -4.31 -0.35 -7.47
CA ILE A 5 -4.60 0.05 -6.10
C ILE A 5 -3.92 -0.94 -5.16
N VAL A 6 -3.07 -0.43 -4.26
CA VAL A 6 -2.40 -1.22 -3.24
C VAL A 6 -3.01 -0.89 -1.88
N LEU A 7 -3.53 -1.91 -1.21
CA LEU A 7 -3.98 -1.78 0.17
C LEU A 7 -2.74 -1.67 1.08
N LEU A 8 -2.44 -0.44 1.49
CA LEU A 8 -1.24 -0.11 2.24
C LEU A 8 -1.56 -0.12 3.75
N SER A 9 -1.00 -1.08 4.46
CA SER A 9 -1.16 -1.22 5.92
C SER A 9 0.00 -0.64 6.73
N GLY A 10 1.07 -0.18 6.07
CA GLY A 10 2.34 0.20 6.70
C GLY A 10 3.27 -0.99 7.02
N GLY A 11 2.76 -2.23 6.92
CA GLY A 11 3.56 -3.46 7.09
C GLY A 11 4.49 -3.77 5.92
N VAL A 12 5.43 -4.70 6.14
CA VAL A 12 6.42 -5.11 5.13
C VAL A 12 5.77 -5.71 3.89
N ASP A 13 4.71 -6.51 4.04
CA ASP A 13 4.07 -7.20 2.93
C ASP A 13 3.37 -6.22 1.96
N SER A 14 2.62 -5.27 2.51
CA SER A 14 1.91 -4.27 1.70
C SER A 14 2.89 -3.30 1.04
N THR A 15 3.96 -2.93 1.74
CA THR A 15 5.04 -2.09 1.20
C THR A 15 5.82 -2.80 0.09
N THR A 16 6.11 -4.10 0.26
CA THR A 16 6.81 -4.92 -0.75
C THR A 16 5.95 -5.08 -2.00
N SER A 17 4.65 -5.34 -1.82
CA SER A 17 3.69 -5.41 -2.93
C SER A 17 3.63 -4.09 -3.71
N MET A 18 3.65 -2.95 -3.02
CA MET A 18 3.72 -1.63 -3.63
C MET A 18 5.01 -1.43 -4.44
N ALA A 19 6.15 -1.86 -3.90
CA ALA A 19 7.45 -1.74 -4.56
C ALA A 19 7.51 -2.60 -5.83
N ILE A 20 7.00 -3.84 -5.78
CA ILE A 20 6.89 -4.73 -6.94
C ILE A 20 6.01 -4.12 -8.02
N ALA A 21 4.81 -3.65 -7.67
CA ALA A 21 3.89 -3.03 -8.64
C ALA A 21 4.52 -1.79 -9.31
N LYS A 22 5.26 -0.97 -8.54
CA LYS A 22 6.00 0.16 -9.09
C LYS A 22 7.13 -0.29 -10.04
N ALA A 23 7.87 -1.34 -9.68
CA ALA A 23 8.95 -1.90 -10.51
C ALA A 23 8.42 -2.52 -11.82
N GLU A 24 7.21 -3.08 -11.80
CA GLU A 24 6.52 -3.62 -12.98
C GLU A 24 5.89 -2.54 -13.87
N GLY A 25 5.99 -1.25 -13.51
CA GLY A 25 5.52 -0.13 -14.33
C GLY A 25 4.03 0.19 -14.17
N PHE A 26 3.40 -0.19 -13.06
CA PHE A 26 2.05 0.24 -12.73
C PHE A 26 2.02 1.69 -12.23
N GLU A 27 0.89 2.35 -12.48
CA GLU A 27 0.55 3.61 -11.82
C GLU A 27 -0.08 3.27 -10.47
N VAL A 28 0.72 3.38 -9.40
CA VAL A 28 0.34 2.86 -8.09
C VAL A 28 -0.38 3.92 -7.27
N TYR A 29 -1.56 3.54 -6.76
CA TYR A 29 -2.38 4.31 -5.83
C TYR A 29 -2.45 3.56 -4.50
N ALA A 30 -2.01 4.20 -3.41
CA ALA A 30 -2.10 3.61 -2.08
C ALA A 30 -3.47 3.90 -1.46
N LEU A 31 -4.10 2.88 -0.86
CA LEU A 31 -5.32 3.00 -0.08
C LEU A 31 -5.09 2.39 1.30
N SER A 32 -5.29 3.18 2.33
CA SER A 32 -5.23 2.74 3.73
C SER A 32 -6.58 2.94 4.40
N PHE A 33 -7.02 1.96 5.16
CA PHE A 33 -8.25 2.05 5.93
C PHE A 33 -7.92 2.43 7.36
N ASN A 34 -8.42 3.56 7.86
CA ASN A 34 -8.39 3.86 9.29
C ASN A 34 -9.66 3.30 9.94
N TYR A 35 -9.51 2.24 10.75
CA TYR A 35 -10.64 1.52 11.37
C TYR A 35 -10.47 1.33 12.88
N GLY A 36 -9.60 2.12 13.51
CA GLY A 36 -9.30 2.00 14.94
C GLY A 36 -8.18 1.01 15.24
N GLN A 37 -7.11 1.07 14.45
CA GLN A 37 -5.87 0.31 14.70
C GLN A 37 -5.39 0.48 16.13
N LYS A 38 -4.82 -0.59 16.69
CA LYS A 38 -4.34 -0.63 18.08
C LYS A 38 -3.26 0.42 18.36
N HIS A 39 -2.40 0.68 17.38
CA HIS A 39 -1.39 1.73 17.47
C HIS A 39 -1.70 2.79 16.41
N GLY A 40 -1.96 4.03 16.86
CA GLY A 40 -2.29 5.16 15.96
C GLY A 40 -1.13 5.66 15.10
N VAL A 41 0.00 4.94 15.05
CA VAL A 41 1.22 5.29 14.30
C VAL A 41 1.43 4.33 13.10
N GLU A 42 0.54 3.36 12.91
CA GLU A 42 0.64 2.38 11.81
C GLU A 42 0.19 2.95 10.45
N LEU A 43 -0.46 4.13 10.42
CA LEU A 43 -0.95 4.82 9.22
C LEU A 43 -0.49 6.27 9.14
#